data_AF-A0A9D2DVZ0-F1
#
_entry.id   AF-A0A9D2DVZ0-F1
#
_cell.length_a   1.000
_cell.length_b   1.000
_cell.length_c   1.000
_cell.angle_alpha   90.00
_cell.angle_beta   90.00
_cell.angle_gamma   90.00
#
_symmetry.space_group_name_H-M   'P 1'
#
loop_
_entity.id
_entity.type
_entity.pdbx_description
1 polymer ?
#
loop_
_entity_poly.entity_id
_entity_poly.type
_entity_poly.pdbx_seq_one_letter_code
_entity_poly.pdbx_strand_id
1 'polypeptide(L)' 'CPIGKKSFGTEKILENFNALMDAIVRAKPAAAKGQYVKSVTLTSTMGPGVKVAYNKG' A
#
# COMPACT_ATOMS: atom_id res chain seq x y z
N CYS A 1 -4.50 2.02 7.00
CA CYS A 1 -5.55 2.86 6.38
C CYS A 1 -6.45 2.00 5.50
N PRO A 2 -7.77 2.17 5.54
CA PRO A 2 -8.67 1.51 4.60
C PRO A 2 -8.50 2.15 3.21
N ILE A 3 -8.08 1.35 2.22
CA ILE A 3 -7.87 1.78 0.83
C ILE A 3 -9.09 1.54 -0.08
N GLY A 4 -10.19 1.03 0.50
CA GLY A 4 -11.46 0.82 -0.19
C GLY A 4 -12.36 -0.19 0.51
N LYS A 5 -13.53 -0.45 -0.09
CA LYS A 5 -14.42 -1.56 0.26
C LYS A 5 -14.38 -2.60 -0.85
N LYS A 6 -14.77 -3.86 -0.56
CA LYS A 6 -14.90 -4.93 -1.56
C LYS A 6 -15.75 -4.54 -2.77
N SER A 7 -16.70 -3.62 -2.58
CA SER A 7 -17.59 -3.09 -3.61
C SER A 7 -16.91 -2.11 -4.58
N PHE A 8 -15.68 -1.67 -4.32
CA PHE A 8 -14.95 -0.81 -5.24
C PHE A 8 -14.29 -1.69 -6.31
N GLY A 9 -14.44 -1.30 -7.57
CA GLY A 9 -13.78 -1.99 -8.68
C GLY A 9 -12.27 -2.06 -8.49
N THR A 10 -11.64 -3.07 -9.10
CA THR A 10 -10.20 -3.36 -9.00
C THR A 10 -9.33 -2.15 -9.34
N GLU A 11 -9.70 -1.38 -10.36
CA GLU A 11 -8.98 -0.17 -10.79
C GLU A 11 -8.90 0.90 -9.69
N LYS A 12 -10.02 1.21 -9.03
CA LYS A 12 -10.07 2.22 -7.97
C LYS A 12 -9.26 1.82 -6.74
N ILE A 13 -9.25 0.53 -6.41
CA ILE A 13 -8.45 0.01 -5.29
C ILE A 13 -6.96 0.14 -5.60
N LEU A 14 -6.57 -0.13 -6.84
CA LEU A 14 -5.18 -0.01 -7.30
C LEU A 14 -4.70 1.45 -7.30
N GLU A 15 -5.55 2.36 -7.76
CA GLU A 15 -5.28 3.80 -7.77
C GLU A 15 -5.12 4.37 -6.34
N ASN A 16 -6.03 4.00 -5.42
CA ASN A 16 -5.92 4.37 -4.00
C ASN A 16 -4.67 3.79 -3.33
N PHE A 17 -4.31 2.54 -3.67
CA PHE A 17 -3.10 1.90 -3.17
C PHE A 17 -1.84 2.65 -3.60
N ASN A 18 -1.75 3.02 -4.89
CA ASN A 18 -0.64 3.79 -5.42
C ASN A 18 -0.57 5.18 -4.79
N ALA A 19 -1.68 5.89 -4.67
CA ALA A 19 -1.71 7.22 -4.05
C ALA A 19 -1.25 7.18 -2.58
N LEU A 20 -1.69 6.17 -1.82
CA LEU A 20 -1.27 5.99 -0.44
C LEU A 20 0.22 5.65 -0.35
N MET A 21 0.71 4.81 -1.25
CA MET A 21 2.13 4.45 -1.30
C MET A 21 3.01 5.65 -1.68
N ASP A 22 2.61 6.46 -2.65
CA ASP A 22 3.34 7.66 -3.04
C ASP A 22 3.34 8.71 -1.92
N ALA A 23 2.24 8.84 -1.17
CA ALA A 23 2.19 9.67 0.03
C ALA A 23 3.14 9.17 1.12
N ILE A 24 3.23 7.85 1.33
CA ILE A 24 4.18 7.22 2.25
C ILE A 24 5.62 7.52 1.79
N VAL A 25 5.95 7.29 0.51
CA VAL A 25 7.29 7.56 -0.03
C VAL A 25 7.66 9.04 0.07
N ARG A 26 6.73 9.96 -0.16
CA ARG A 26 6.96 11.41 0.03
C ARG A 26 7.11 11.80 1.50
N ALA A 27 6.41 11.12 2.39
CA ALA A 27 6.55 11.29 3.84
C ALA A 27 7.85 10.66 4.37
N LYS A 28 8.69 10.04 3.52
CA LYS A 28 9.99 9.51 3.92
C LYS A 28 10.85 10.65 4.48
N PRO A 29 11.22 10.62 5.78
CA PRO A 29 12.08 11.63 6.36
C PRO A 29 13.49 11.52 5.75
N ALA A 30 14.15 12.66 5.53
CA ALA A 30 15.48 12.73 4.92
C ALA A 30 16.56 11.91 5.66
N ALA A 31 16.32 11.58 6.93
CA ALA A 31 17.18 10.71 7.75
C ALA A 31 17.04 9.21 7.45
N ALA A 32 16.00 8.76 6.76
CA ALA A 32 15.76 7.35 6.48
C ALA A 32 16.64 6.85 5.31
N LYS A 33 17.84 6.37 5.62
CA LYS A 33 18.69 5.62 4.67
C LYS A 33 18.17 4.17 4.55
N GLY A 34 17.86 3.71 3.32
CA GLY A 34 17.43 2.34 3.03
C GLY A 34 16.00 2.19 2.46
N GLN A 35 15.54 0.94 2.33
CA GLN A 35 14.17 0.59 1.94
C GLN A 35 13.17 1.10 2.98
N TYR A 36 12.34 2.06 2.58
CA TYR A 36 11.33 2.68 3.46
C TYR A 36 10.12 1.77 3.70
N VAL A 37 9.78 0.95 2.71
CA VAL A 37 8.66 0.00 2.77
C VAL A 37 9.24 -1.41 2.70
N LYS A 38 9.18 -2.14 3.82
CA LYS A 38 9.71 -3.51 3.93
C LYS A 38 8.73 -4.58 3.43
N SER A 39 7.45 -4.39 3.67
CA SER A 39 6.41 -5.33 3.27
C SER A 39 5.06 -4.65 3.27
N VAL A 40 4.20 -5.01 2.32
CA VAL A 40 2.84 -4.51 2.23
C VAL A 40 1.90 -5.70 2.31
N THR A 41 0.93 -5.65 3.23
CA THR A 41 -0.06 -6.71 3.39
C THR A 41 -1.44 -6.12 3.19
N LEU A 42 -2.18 -6.67 2.23
CA LEU A 42 -3.55 -6.31 1.91
C LEU A 42 -4.48 -7.31 2.60
N THR A 43 -5.34 -6.84 3.49
CA THR A 43 -6.28 -7.68 4.22
C THR A 43 -7.69 -7.14 4.10
N SER A 44 -8.66 -8.03 4.06
CA SER A 44 -10.07 -7.67 4.28
C SER A 44 -10.37 -7.72 5.78
N THR A 45 -11.45 -7.06 6.22
CA THR A 45 -11.81 -6.96 7.64
C THR A 45 -11.96 -8.33 8.33
N MET A 46 -12.36 -9.36 7.57
CA MET A 46 -12.67 -10.70 8.08
C MET A 46 -11.95 -11.83 7.31
N GLY A 47 -10.94 -11.51 6.49
CA GLY A 47 -10.26 -12.49 5.64
C GLY A 47 -8.75 -12.51 5.85
N PRO A 48 -8.07 -13.54 5.34
CA PRO A 48 -6.63 -13.65 5.46
C PRO A 48 -5.93 -12.50 4.73
N GLY A 49 -4.82 -12.02 5.30
CA GLY A 49 -3.97 -11.01 4.69
C GLY A 49 -3.11 -11.59 3.59
N VAL A 50 -3.15 -10.98 2.40
CA VAL A 50 -2.28 -11.32 1.27
C VAL A 50 -1.10 -10.36 1.26
N LYS A 51 0.12 -10.90 1.36
CA LYS A 51 1.33 -10.10 1.15
C LYS A 51 1.43 -9.73 -0.32
N VAL A 52 1.62 -8.45 -0.58
CA VAL A 52 1.82 -7.92 -1.93
C VAL A 52 3.25 -7.42 -2.02
N ALA A 53 3.95 -7.90 -3.05
CA ALA A 53 5.30 -7.43 -3.34
C ALA A 53 5.22 -6.03 -3.94
N TYR A 54 5.60 -5.01 -3.16
CA TYR A 54 5.85 -3.68 -3.70
C TYR A 54 7.30 -3.62 -4.20
N ASN A 55 7.51 -4.07 -5.45
CA ASN A 55 8.77 -3.90 -6.16
C ASN A 55 8.65 -2.68 -7.08
N LYS A 56 9.08 -1.52 -6.59
CA LYS A 56 9.46 -0.41 -7.48
C LYS A 56 10.97 -0.59 -7.69
N GLY A 57 11.30 -1.35 -8.73
CA GLY A 57 12.66 -1.49 -9.24
C GLY A 57 13.19 -0.15 -9.73
#